data_AF-A0AAN8SUE6-F1
#
_entry.id   AF-A0AAN8SUE6-F1
#
_cell.length_a   1.000
_cell.length_b   1.000
_cell.length_c   1.000
_cell.angle_alpha   90.00
_cell.angle_beta   90.00
_cell.angle_gamma   90.00
#
_symmetry.space_group_name_H-M   'P 1'
#
loop_
_entity.id
_entity.type
_entity.pdbx_description
1 polymer ?
#
loop_
_entity_poly.entity_id
_entity_poly.type
_entity_poly.pdbx_seq_one_letter_code
_entity_poly.pdbx_strand_id
1 'polypeptide(L)'
;MTKKRVRSTSNLDPIMKKVISDQRLEALCKQANELSILCNIELGMIVFTPGENNAFVWPSLIEAKDSVKKYLASFNKGNLEKLERHDHHLKKIVDAQEKHFYKIEKMVEQKKMEKLFNQLVMAEKRVDELDIAKTKGLSKLFAVKRSKLHERKKQLNANVENEINPNDNDDGEENDGKILGC
;
A
#
# COMPACT_ATOMS: atom_id res chain seq x y z
N MET A 1 -17.94 -12.65 -19.83
CA MET A 1 -18.55 -11.30 -19.64
C MET A 1 -17.53 -10.24 -20.06
N THR A 2 -17.51 -9.85 -21.31
CA THR A 2 -16.59 -8.85 -21.87
C THR A 2 -17.05 -7.45 -21.46
N LYS A 3 -16.35 -6.81 -20.51
CA LYS A 3 -16.60 -5.41 -20.14
C LYS A 3 -16.21 -4.52 -21.33
N LYS A 4 -17.19 -4.05 -22.11
CA LYS A 4 -16.96 -3.00 -23.13
C LYS A 4 -16.45 -1.74 -22.41
N ARG A 5 -15.27 -1.27 -22.83
CA ARG A 5 -14.60 -0.06 -22.34
C ARG A 5 -15.57 1.14 -22.45
N VAL A 6 -15.78 1.86 -21.35
CA VAL A 6 -16.58 3.10 -21.35
C VAL A 6 -15.89 4.10 -22.28
N ARG A 7 -16.51 4.39 -23.42
CA ARG A 7 -16.08 5.47 -24.32
C ARG A 7 -16.36 6.80 -23.63
N SER A 8 -15.42 7.74 -23.71
CA SER A 8 -15.65 9.11 -23.27
C SER A 8 -16.87 9.67 -23.99
N THR A 9 -17.90 10.04 -23.24
CA THR A 9 -19.18 10.55 -23.77
C THR A 9 -19.11 12.04 -24.13
N SER A 10 -17.93 12.68 -24.01
CA SER A 10 -17.76 14.12 -24.23
C SER A 10 -18.23 14.58 -25.62
N ASN A 11 -18.08 13.73 -26.64
CA ASN A 11 -18.39 14.05 -28.04
C ASN A 11 -19.75 13.50 -28.55
N LEU A 12 -20.64 13.06 -27.65
CA LEU A 12 -21.98 12.58 -28.04
C LEU A 12 -22.98 13.72 -28.20
N ASP A 13 -23.96 13.51 -29.09
CA ASP A 13 -25.14 14.36 -29.27
C ASP A 13 -25.92 14.54 -27.94
N PRO A 14 -26.49 15.73 -27.65
CA PRO A 14 -27.22 16.00 -26.41
C PRO A 14 -28.36 15.01 -26.10
N ILE A 15 -29.11 14.56 -27.11
CA ILE A 15 -30.22 13.61 -26.94
C ILE A 15 -29.65 12.26 -26.50
N MET A 16 -28.58 11.80 -27.15
CA MET A 16 -27.93 10.54 -26.80
C MET A 16 -27.28 10.60 -25.41
N LYS A 17 -26.70 11.75 -25.03
CA LYS A 17 -26.19 11.98 -23.67
C LYS A 17 -27.30 11.83 -22.63
N LYS A 18 -28.48 12.41 -22.89
CA LYS A 18 -29.63 12.31 -21.99
C LYS A 18 -30.09 10.87 -21.82
N VAL A 19 -30.31 10.14 -22.93
CA VAL A 19 -30.73 8.72 -22.89
C VAL A 19 -29.74 7.87 -22.09
N ILE A 20 -28.43 8.08 -22.29
CA ILE A 20 -27.40 7.33 -21.55
C ILE A 20 -27.42 7.70 -20.05
N SER A 21 -27.59 8.98 -19.73
CA SER A 21 -27.70 9.43 -18.33
C SER A 21 -28.90 8.81 -17.64
N ASP A 22 -30.08 8.84 -18.26
CA ASP A 22 -31.31 8.29 -17.71
C ASP A 22 -31.19 6.78 -17.46
N GLN A 23 -30.68 6.03 -18.45
CA GLN A 23 -30.44 4.58 -18.30
C GLN A 23 -29.45 4.25 -17.17
N ARG A 24 -28.39 5.05 -17.03
CA ARG A 24 -27.40 4.86 -15.97
C ARG A 24 -27.97 5.20 -14.60
N LEU A 25 -28.79 6.24 -14.53
CA LEU A 25 -29.43 6.68 -13.30
C LEU A 25 -30.44 5.63 -12.80
N GLU A 26 -31.24 5.07 -13.71
CA GLU A 26 -32.15 3.96 -13.42
C GLU A 26 -31.38 2.73 -12.89
N ALA A 27 -30.30 2.34 -13.57
CA ALA A 27 -29.45 1.23 -13.13
C ALA A 27 -28.83 1.49 -11.74
N LEU A 28 -28.40 2.72 -11.47
CA LEU A 28 -27.84 3.13 -10.19
C LEU A 28 -28.89 3.09 -9.07
N CYS A 29 -30.11 3.56 -9.34
CA CYS A 29 -31.24 3.45 -8.41
C CYS A 29 -31.55 1.98 -8.07
N LYS A 30 -31.53 1.09 -9.06
CA LYS A 30 -31.72 -0.34 -8.83
C LYS A 30 -30.66 -0.92 -7.90
N GLN A 31 -29.39 -0.60 -8.15
CA GLN A 31 -28.27 -1.04 -7.31
C GLN A 31 -28.35 -0.45 -5.88
N ALA A 32 -28.73 0.82 -5.75
CA ALA A 32 -28.93 1.46 -4.46
C ALA A 32 -30.08 0.79 -3.68
N ASN A 33 -31.18 0.44 -4.35
CA ASN A 33 -32.29 -0.28 -3.74
C ASN A 33 -31.89 -1.68 -3.27
N GLU A 34 -31.20 -2.45 -4.11
CA GLU A 34 -30.67 -3.77 -3.75
C GLU A 34 -29.74 -3.67 -2.53
N LEU A 35 -28.84 -2.69 -2.52
CA LEU A 35 -27.93 -2.48 -1.40
C LEU A 35 -28.67 -2.07 -0.11
N SER A 36 -29.67 -1.19 -0.21
CA SER A 36 -30.50 -0.78 0.92
C SER A 36 -31.20 -1.98 1.56
N ILE A 37 -31.79 -2.85 0.74
CA ILE A 37 -32.50 -4.05 1.21
C ILE A 37 -31.52 -5.09 1.79
N LEU A 38 -30.45 -5.43 1.08
CA LEU A 38 -29.53 -6.51 1.48
C LEU A 38 -28.73 -6.17 2.74
N CYS A 39 -28.38 -4.90 2.91
CA CYS A 39 -27.59 -4.45 4.06
C CYS A 39 -28.43 -3.77 5.15
N ASN A 40 -29.74 -3.61 4.95
CA ASN A 40 -30.64 -2.87 5.84
C ASN A 40 -30.10 -1.47 6.18
N ILE A 41 -29.70 -0.72 5.15
CA ILE A 41 -29.15 0.64 5.28
C ILE A 41 -30.03 1.67 4.61
N GLU A 42 -30.08 2.88 5.18
CA GLU A 42 -30.77 4.02 4.59
C GLU A 42 -29.87 4.68 3.54
N LEU A 43 -30.40 4.85 2.32
CA LEU A 43 -29.69 5.45 1.19
C LEU A 43 -30.55 6.54 0.54
N GLY A 44 -29.91 7.66 0.24
CA GLY A 44 -30.50 8.76 -0.51
C GLY A 44 -29.54 9.23 -1.59
N MET A 45 -30.09 9.60 -2.75
CA MET A 45 -29.31 10.07 -3.89
C MET A 45 -29.92 11.37 -4.45
N ILE A 46 -29.07 12.35 -4.70
CA ILE A 46 -29.42 13.63 -5.32
C ILE A 46 -28.46 13.84 -6.49
N VAL A 47 -29.00 14.02 -7.70
CA VAL A 47 -28.22 14.19 -8.92
C VAL A 47 -28.61 15.49 -9.61
N PHE A 48 -27.62 16.33 -9.88
CA PHE A 48 -27.76 17.56 -10.65
C PHE A 48 -27.21 17.35 -12.06
N THR A 49 -28.09 17.40 -13.05
CA THR A 49 -27.70 17.29 -14.46
C THR A 49 -27.41 18.70 -15.02
N PRO A 50 -26.25 18.93 -15.66
CA PRO A 50 -25.98 20.21 -16.31
C PRO A 50 -27.03 20.54 -17.36
N GLY A 51 -27.63 21.74 -17.29
CA GLY A 51 -28.66 22.21 -18.22
C GLY A 51 -30.09 21.86 -17.83
N GLU A 52 -30.30 21.12 -16.74
CA GLU A 52 -31.63 20.90 -16.16
C GLU A 52 -31.77 21.71 -14.87
N ASN A 53 -32.93 22.35 -14.69
CA ASN A 53 -33.19 23.20 -13.52
C ASN A 53 -33.59 22.40 -12.27
N ASN A 54 -34.00 21.14 -12.45
CA ASN A 54 -34.47 20.28 -11.38
C ASN A 54 -33.44 19.19 -11.08
N ALA A 55 -33.25 18.91 -9.79
CA ALA A 55 -32.47 17.75 -9.37
C ALA A 55 -33.30 16.47 -9.49
N PHE A 56 -32.67 15.39 -9.93
CA PHE A 56 -33.22 14.06 -9.74
C PHE A 56 -32.98 13.63 -8.29
N VAL A 57 -34.01 13.07 -7.66
CA VAL A 57 -33.96 12.67 -6.25
C VAL A 57 -34.56 11.28 -6.09
N TRP A 58 -33.84 10.41 -5.37
CA TRP A 58 -34.25 9.04 -5.07
C TRP A 58 -33.98 8.70 -3.59
N PRO A 59 -34.84 7.90 -2.91
CA PRO A 59 -36.06 7.26 -3.43
C PRO A 59 -37.23 8.23 -3.59
N SER A 60 -37.35 9.20 -2.68
CA SER A 60 -38.25 10.34 -2.80
C SER A 60 -37.57 11.60 -2.27
N LEU A 61 -38.15 12.77 -2.56
CA LEU A 61 -37.61 14.04 -2.07
C LEU A 61 -37.53 14.08 -0.53
N ILE A 62 -38.52 13.53 0.15
CA ILE A 62 -38.59 13.54 1.61
C ILE A 62 -37.52 12.60 2.18
N GLU A 63 -37.48 11.35 1.72
CA GLU A 63 -36.56 10.34 2.23
C GLU A 63 -35.10 10.72 1.96
N ALA A 64 -34.77 11.12 0.74
CA ALA A 64 -33.40 11.52 0.41
C ALA A 64 -32.96 12.74 1.22
N LYS A 65 -33.85 13.72 1.41
CA LYS A 65 -33.59 14.90 2.24
C LYS A 65 -33.36 14.50 3.69
N ASP A 66 -34.12 13.56 4.22
CA ASP A 66 -33.96 13.08 5.59
C ASP A 66 -32.67 12.28 5.78
N SER A 67 -32.28 11.46 4.81
CA SER A 67 -30.97 10.79 4.80
C SER A 67 -29.82 11.79 4.81
N VAL A 68 -29.90 12.86 4.00
CA VAL A 68 -28.89 13.93 4.00
C VAL A 68 -28.85 14.67 5.34
N LYS A 69 -29.99 15.00 5.94
CA LYS A 69 -30.04 15.64 7.27
C LYS A 69 -29.41 14.74 8.33
N LYS A 70 -29.73 13.44 8.36
CA LYS A 70 -29.15 12.46 9.29
C LYS A 70 -27.64 12.37 9.11
N TYR A 71 -27.17 12.32 7.86
CA TYR A 71 -25.74 12.36 7.54
C TYR A 71 -25.08 13.64 8.09
N LEU A 72 -25.61 14.83 7.79
CA LEU A 72 -25.06 16.11 8.28
C LEU A 72 -25.09 16.21 9.82
N ALA A 73 -26.15 15.73 10.46
CA ALA A 73 -26.23 15.68 11.92
C ALA A 73 -25.20 14.72 12.54
N SER A 74 -24.86 13.63 11.85
CA SER A 74 -23.79 12.71 12.26
C SER A 74 -22.39 13.28 12.01
N PHE A 75 -22.22 14.04 10.91
CA PHE A 75 -20.97 14.71 10.53
C PHE A 75 -20.52 15.71 11.60
N ASN A 76 -21.47 16.45 12.18
CA ASN A 76 -21.21 17.44 13.22
C ASN A 76 -20.81 16.84 14.59
N LYS A 77 -20.81 15.50 14.75
CA LYS A 77 -20.45 14.81 16.00
C LYS A 77 -18.96 14.42 16.10
N GLY A 78 -18.09 14.99 15.26
CA GLY A 78 -16.63 14.91 15.40
C GLY A 78 -15.96 13.61 14.95
N ASN A 79 -16.72 12.56 14.62
CA ASN A 79 -16.19 11.31 14.06
C ASN A 79 -16.07 11.43 12.54
N LEU A 80 -15.04 12.14 12.06
CA LEU A 80 -14.85 12.33 10.63
C LEU A 80 -13.55 11.72 10.11
N GLU A 81 -13.67 10.56 9.47
CA GLU A 81 -12.57 9.96 8.69
C GLU A 81 -12.87 9.76 7.20
N LYS A 82 -14.11 9.94 6.70
CA LYS A 82 -14.46 9.37 5.38
C LYS A 82 -15.23 10.27 4.43
N LEU A 83 -14.84 11.53 4.28
CA LEU A 83 -15.10 12.21 3.00
C LEU A 83 -13.90 12.00 2.07
N GLU A 84 -13.90 10.87 1.38
CA GLU A 84 -12.89 10.59 0.36
C GLU A 84 -13.49 10.83 -1.03
N ARG A 85 -12.82 11.65 -1.85
CA ARG A 85 -13.21 11.78 -3.25
C ARG A 85 -12.81 10.52 -4.01
N HIS A 86 -13.71 10.02 -4.85
CA HIS A 86 -13.51 8.77 -5.58
C HIS A 86 -12.27 8.79 -6.50
N ASP A 87 -11.95 9.94 -7.10
CA ASP A 87 -10.73 10.15 -7.90
C ASP A 87 -9.46 9.95 -7.06
N HIS A 88 -9.44 10.49 -5.84
CA HIS A 88 -8.32 10.31 -4.91
C HIS A 88 -8.18 8.87 -4.45
N HIS A 89 -9.31 8.19 -4.16
CA HIS A 89 -9.31 6.77 -3.80
C HIS A 89 -8.73 5.91 -4.93
N LEU A 90 -9.21 6.10 -6.17
CA LEU A 90 -8.71 5.38 -7.32
C LEU A 90 -7.22 5.66 -7.56
N LYS A 91 -6.79 6.92 -7.41
CA LYS A 91 -5.38 7.28 -7.53
C LYS A 91 -4.52 6.55 -6.50
N LYS A 92 -4.97 6.45 -5.24
CA LYS A 92 -4.26 5.66 -4.21
C LYS A 92 -4.07 4.21 -4.61
N ILE A 93 -5.09 3.58 -5.20
CA ILE A 93 -5.01 2.19 -5.68
C ILE A 93 -3.96 2.07 -6.79
N VAL A 94 -3.99 2.97 -7.78
CA VAL A 94 -3.02 3.00 -8.89
C VAL A 94 -1.60 3.21 -8.36
N ASP A 95 -1.39 4.21 -7.50
CA ASP A 95 -0.09 4.52 -6.92
C ASP A 95 0.46 3.35 -6.09
N ALA A 96 -0.40 2.65 -5.34
CA ALA A 96 -0.01 1.46 -4.57
C ALA A 96 0.40 0.31 -5.49
N GLN A 97 -0.33 0.09 -6.59
CA GLN A 97 -0.01 -0.93 -7.58
C GLN A 97 1.29 -0.62 -8.32
N GLU A 98 1.52 0.64 -8.69
CA GLU A 98 2.76 1.09 -9.33
C GLU A 98 3.98 0.89 -8.41
N LYS A 99 3.86 1.23 -7.13
CA LYS A 99 4.90 0.95 -6.12
C LYS A 99 5.19 -0.55 -6.00
N HIS A 100 4.17 -1.39 -6.06
CA HIS A 100 4.35 -2.84 -6.01
C HIS A 100 5.08 -3.36 -7.25
N PHE A 101 4.71 -2.87 -8.43
CA PHE A 101 5.38 -3.21 -9.68
C PHE A 101 6.87 -2.82 -9.67
N TYR A 102 7.18 -1.60 -9.24
CA TYR A 102 8.56 -1.12 -9.10
C TYR A 102 9.39 -1.99 -8.15
N LYS A 103 8.81 -2.44 -7.03
CA LYS A 103 9.49 -3.38 -6.12
C LYS A 103 9.79 -4.72 -6.79
N ILE A 104 8.82 -5.28 -7.52
CA ILE A 104 9.00 -6.53 -8.26
C ILE A 104 10.09 -6.39 -9.31
N GLU A 105 10.07 -5.33 -10.13
CA GLU A 105 11.10 -5.09 -11.15
C GLU A 105 12.48 -5.03 -10.53
N LYS A 106 12.63 -4.28 -9.43
CA LYS A 106 13.90 -4.20 -8.70
C LYS A 106 14.37 -5.56 -8.19
N MET A 107 13.46 -6.39 -7.65
CA MET A 107 13.78 -7.74 -7.20
C MET A 107 14.17 -8.66 -8.36
N VAL A 108 13.48 -8.54 -9.50
CA VAL A 108 13.78 -9.31 -10.72
C VAL A 108 15.18 -8.96 -11.22
N GLU A 109 15.51 -7.67 -11.33
CA GLU A 109 16.84 -7.24 -11.74
C GLU A 109 17.92 -7.70 -10.75
N GLN A 110 17.67 -7.62 -9.45
CA GLN A 110 18.60 -8.15 -8.45
C GLN A 110 18.80 -9.67 -8.62
N LYS A 111 17.72 -10.46 -8.77
CA LYS A 111 17.81 -11.91 -8.97
C LYS A 111 18.53 -12.27 -10.28
N LYS A 112 18.33 -11.50 -11.35
CA LYS A 112 19.09 -11.67 -12.61
C LYS A 112 20.59 -11.46 -12.37
N MET A 113 20.97 -10.40 -11.64
CA MET A 113 22.38 -10.14 -11.34
C MET A 113 22.99 -11.19 -10.39
N GLU A 114 22.22 -11.68 -9.41
CA GLU A 114 22.65 -12.77 -8.53
C GLU A 114 22.85 -14.08 -9.31
N LYS A 115 21.93 -14.42 -10.22
CA LYS A 115 22.10 -15.57 -11.12
C LYS A 115 23.36 -15.41 -11.96
N LEU A 116 23.56 -14.24 -12.58
CA LEU A 116 24.74 -13.96 -13.40
C LEU A 116 26.03 -14.09 -12.59
N PHE A 117 26.06 -13.58 -11.36
CA PHE A 117 27.19 -13.74 -10.45
C PHE A 117 27.49 -15.22 -10.19
N ASN A 118 26.48 -16.03 -9.88
CA ASN A 118 26.67 -17.46 -9.65
C ASN A 118 27.24 -18.16 -10.89
N GLN A 119 26.77 -17.83 -12.09
CA GLN A 119 27.30 -18.39 -13.33
C GLN A 119 28.78 -18.06 -13.56
N LEU A 120 29.22 -16.86 -13.19
CA LEU A 120 30.63 -16.47 -13.24
C LEU A 120 31.47 -17.25 -12.22
N VAL A 121 30.97 -17.42 -10.99
CA VAL A 121 31.65 -18.16 -9.92
C VAL A 121 31.79 -19.65 -10.28
N MET A 122 30.75 -20.23 -10.87
CA MET A 122 30.75 -21.62 -11.32
C MET A 122 31.49 -21.83 -12.65
N ALA A 123 32.13 -20.78 -13.20
CA ALA A 123 32.81 -20.79 -14.49
C ALA A 123 31.94 -21.24 -15.69
N GLU A 124 30.60 -21.21 -15.56
CA GLU A 124 29.64 -21.45 -16.65
C GLU A 124 29.65 -20.30 -17.67
N LYS A 125 30.11 -19.12 -17.23
CA LYS A 125 30.20 -17.93 -18.05
C LYS A 125 31.53 -17.22 -17.83
N ARG A 126 32.11 -16.66 -18.90
CA ARG A 126 33.34 -15.89 -18.82
C ARG A 126 33.08 -14.39 -18.63
N VAL A 127 34.08 -13.69 -18.11
CA VAL A 127 34.01 -12.25 -17.79
C VAL A 127 34.00 -11.38 -19.06
N ASP A 128 34.69 -11.80 -20.12
CA ASP A 128 34.71 -11.13 -21.43
C ASP A 128 33.35 -11.14 -22.14
N GLU A 129 32.43 -12.04 -21.73
CA GLU A 129 31.07 -12.15 -22.28
C GLU A 129 30.06 -11.18 -21.61
N LEU A 130 30.53 -10.29 -20.75
CA LEU A 130 29.70 -9.31 -20.05
C LEU A 130 29.63 -8.00 -20.81
N ASP A 131 28.41 -7.58 -21.14
CA ASP A 131 28.16 -6.23 -21.65
C ASP A 131 28.22 -5.17 -20.53
N ILE A 132 28.31 -3.91 -20.94
CA ILE A 132 28.42 -2.76 -20.02
C ILE A 132 27.25 -2.71 -19.02
N ALA A 133 26.04 -3.08 -19.43
CA ALA A 133 24.86 -3.04 -18.57
C ALA A 133 24.93 -4.12 -17.48
N LYS A 134 25.31 -5.34 -17.85
CA LYS A 134 25.55 -6.46 -16.92
C LYS A 134 26.68 -6.15 -15.95
N THR A 135 27.80 -5.61 -16.44
CA THR A 135 28.94 -5.21 -15.61
C THR A 135 28.54 -4.13 -14.60
N LYS A 136 27.77 -3.12 -15.03
CA LYS A 136 27.21 -2.09 -14.14
C LYS A 136 26.23 -2.69 -13.12
N GLY A 137 25.40 -3.64 -13.53
CA GLY A 137 24.47 -4.36 -12.65
C GLY A 137 25.19 -5.16 -11.56
N LEU A 138 26.23 -5.91 -11.94
CA LEU A 138 27.08 -6.65 -11.01
C LEU A 138 27.82 -5.72 -10.05
N SER A 139 28.38 -4.60 -10.54
CA SER A 139 29.03 -3.60 -9.68
C SER A 139 28.08 -3.08 -8.60
N LYS A 140 26.81 -2.78 -8.95
CA LYS A 140 25.77 -2.40 -7.98
C LYS A 140 25.48 -3.53 -6.99
N LEU A 141 25.38 -4.78 -7.46
CA LEU A 141 25.16 -5.94 -6.60
C LEU A 141 26.30 -6.09 -5.57
N PHE A 142 27.56 -5.95 -6.00
CA PHE A 142 28.72 -6.00 -5.11
C PHE A 142 28.68 -4.91 -4.05
N ALA A 143 28.35 -3.67 -4.43
CA ALA A 143 28.21 -2.58 -3.47
C ALA A 143 27.16 -2.91 -2.39
N VAL A 144 25.99 -3.42 -2.79
CA VAL A 144 24.92 -3.83 -1.85
C VAL A 144 25.38 -4.96 -0.92
N LYS A 145 26.01 -6.02 -1.46
CA LYS A 145 26.47 -7.16 -0.65
C LYS A 145 27.60 -6.75 0.28
N ARG A 146 28.54 -5.89 -0.15
CA ARG A 146 29.61 -5.35 0.68
C ARG A 146 29.07 -4.55 1.86
N SER A 147 28.11 -3.65 1.63
CA SER A 147 27.46 -2.90 2.73
C SER A 147 26.76 -3.82 3.72
N LYS A 148 26.05 -4.86 3.24
CA LYS A 148 25.40 -5.85 4.10
C LYS A 148 26.40 -6.68 4.91
N LEU A 149 27.54 -7.04 4.33
CA LEU A 149 28.63 -7.73 5.05
C LEU A 149 29.24 -6.84 6.14
N HIS A 150 29.46 -5.56 5.82
CA HIS A 150 29.98 -4.60 6.80
C HIS A 150 29.03 -4.39 7.97
N GLU A 151 27.73 -4.29 7.71
CA GLU A 151 26.70 -4.20 8.74
C GLU A 151 26.67 -5.45 9.64
N ARG A 152 26.71 -6.65 9.05
CA ARG A 152 26.79 -7.91 9.80
C ARG A 152 28.05 -8.00 10.65
N LYS A 153 29.19 -7.53 10.15
CA LYS A 153 30.45 -7.50 10.90
C LYS A 153 30.35 -6.61 12.14
N LYS A 154 29.73 -5.43 12.01
CA LYS A 154 29.47 -4.53 13.16
C LYS A 154 28.60 -5.19 14.22
N GLN A 155 27.50 -5.82 13.80
CA GLN A 155 26.59 -6.52 14.70
C GLN A 155 27.27 -7.68 15.43
N LEU A 156 28.13 -8.44 14.72
CA LEU A 156 28.89 -9.53 15.33
C LEU A 156 29.87 -9.02 16.40
N ASN A 157 30.64 -7.97 16.09
CA ASN A 157 31.59 -7.41 17.04
C ASN A 157 30.92 -6.83 18.30
N ALA A 158 29.78 -6.14 18.13
CA ALA A 158 29.01 -5.62 19.26
C ALA A 158 28.46 -6.73 20.17
N ASN A 159 28.10 -7.89 19.61
CA ASN A 159 27.64 -9.03 20.40
C ASN A 159 28.80 -9.70 21.17
N VAL A 160 29.98 -9.79 20.55
CA VAL A 160 31.20 -10.34 21.18
C VAL A 160 31.68 -9.46 22.34
N GLU A 161 31.60 -8.13 22.21
CA GLU A 161 31.94 -7.19 23.30
C GLU A 161 30.98 -7.29 24.50
N ASN A 162 29.73 -7.71 24.28
CA ASN A 162 28.76 -7.93 25.36
C ASN A 162 28.91 -9.28 26.07
N GLU A 163 29.61 -10.26 25.46
CA GLU A 163 29.88 -11.58 26.06
C GLU A 163 31.24 -11.68 26.78
N ILE A 164 32.18 -10.76 26.49
CA ILE A 164 33.52 -10.70 27.14
C ILE A 164 33.54 -9.68 28.28
N ASN A 165 32.51 -9.65 29.13
CA ASN A 165 32.62 -9.08 30.48
C ASN A 165 32.84 -10.25 31.46
N PRO A 166 34.09 -10.63 31.79
CA PRO A 166 34.33 -11.53 32.89
C PRO A 166 34.21 -10.73 34.19
N ASN A 167 33.19 -11.03 34.98
CA ASN A 167 33.32 -10.91 36.43
C ASN A 167 34.33 -11.97 36.89
N ASP A 168 35.61 -11.73 36.65
CA ASP A 168 36.67 -12.28 37.47
C ASP A 168 36.87 -11.27 38.60
N ASN A 169 36.40 -11.64 39.79
CA ASN A 169 36.88 -11.28 41.13
C ASN A 169 35.77 -11.62 42.11
N ASP A 170 35.75 -12.86 42.59
CA ASP A 170 35.23 -13.14 43.92
C ASP A 170 36.31 -13.93 44.66
N ASP A 171 37.21 -13.17 45.30
CA ASP A 171 38.11 -13.68 46.33
C ASP A 171 37.22 -14.12 47.49
N GLY A 172 36.98 -15.43 47.59
CA GLY A 172 36.35 -16.03 48.74
C GLY A 172 37.25 -15.89 49.97
N GLU A 173 36.95 -14.91 50.82
CA GLU A 173 37.42 -14.87 52.21
C GLU A 173 36.86 -16.07 52.97
N GLU A 174 37.69 -17.10 53.17
CA GLU A 174 37.48 -18.15 54.15
C GLU A 174 37.85 -17.60 55.54
N ASN A 175 36.85 -17.57 56.42
CA ASN A 175 36.87 -16.91 57.71
C ASN A 175 37.08 -17.96 58.81
N ASP A 176 38.32 -18.14 59.23
CA ASP A 176 38.69 -19.01 60.34
C ASP A 176 39.03 -18.16 61.58
N GLY A 177 38.14 -18.19 62.56
CA GLY A 177 38.29 -17.41 63.78
C GLY A 177 39.33 -17.92 64.78
N LYS A 178 39.51 -17.07 65.82
CA LYS A 178 39.98 -17.37 67.21
C LYS A 178 41.51 -17.53 67.36
N ILE A 179 42.25 -16.96 68.34
CA ILE A 179 41.97 -16.29 69.63
C ILE A 179 43.21 -15.43 70.06
N LEU A 180 42.97 -14.43 70.92
CA LEU A 180 43.68 -14.11 72.20
C LEU A 180 44.74 -12.97 72.23
N GLY A 181 44.57 -12.02 73.16
CA GLY A 181 45.69 -11.27 73.75
C GLY A 181 45.37 -9.90 74.37
N CYS A 182 45.08 -9.90 75.68
CA CYS A 182 45.04 -8.78 76.65
C CYS A 182 43.83 -7.84 76.66
#